data_AF-A0A392TLK4-F1
#
_entry.id   AF-A0A392TLK4-F1
#
_cell.length_a   1.000
_cell.length_b   1.000
_cell.length_c   1.000
_cell.angle_alpha   90.00
_cell.angle_beta   90.00
_cell.angle_gamma   90.00
#
_symmetry.space_group_name_H-M   'P 1'
#
loop_
_entity.id
_entity.type
_entity.pdbx_description
1 polymer ?
#
loop_
_entity_poly.entity_id
_entity_poly.type
_entity_poly.pdbx_seq_one_letter_code
_entity_poly.pdbx_strand_id
1 'polypeptide(L)' 'MSSSYHPQSDGQTEVINRTIEQYLRVFVHHKPSLWTRLLPWAEYHYNTSVHSASSLTHFEVIYGKKPPAIPSYTTGSSS' A
#
# COMPACT_ATOMS: atom_id res chain seq x y z
N MET A 1 -17.88 15.10 12.40
CA MET A 1 -16.99 16.27 12.35
C MET A 1 -15.61 15.81 12.79
N SER A 2 -14.63 15.75 11.89
CA SER A 2 -13.24 15.46 12.25
C SER A 2 -12.66 16.70 12.93
N SER A 3 -12.21 16.55 14.17
CA SER A 3 -11.69 17.66 14.99
C SER A 3 -10.30 18.05 14.50
N SER A 4 -10.09 19.36 14.32
CA SER A 4 -8.92 20.02 13.72
C SER A 4 -7.55 19.74 14.36
N TYR A 5 -7.46 18.88 15.38
CA TYR A 5 -6.22 18.55 16.09
C TYR A 5 -6.31 17.14 16.69
N HIS A 6 -6.51 16.11 15.84
CA HIS A 6 -6.46 14.70 16.27
C HIS A 6 -5.27 13.97 15.61
N PRO A 7 -4.05 14.13 16.14
CA PRO A 7 -2.84 13.47 15.61
C PRO A 7 -2.90 11.94 15.67
N GLN A 8 -3.84 11.36 16.42
CA GLN A 8 -3.99 9.90 16.55
C GLN A 8 -4.54 9.24 15.27
N SER A 9 -5.34 9.95 14.46
CA SER A 9 -5.78 9.48 13.14
C SER A 9 -4.87 9.96 12.01
N ASP A 10 -4.26 11.15 12.16
CA ASP A 10 -3.28 11.65 11.20
C ASP A 10 -1.98 10.86 11.22
N GLY A 11 -1.52 10.36 12.37
CA GLY A 11 -0.24 9.65 12.47
C GLY A 11 -0.16 8.37 11.63
N GLN A 12 -1.24 7.58 11.56
CA GLN A 12 -1.28 6.41 10.68
C GLN A 12 -1.26 6.82 9.20
N THR A 13 -2.05 7.85 8.86
CA THR A 13 -2.11 8.39 7.49
C THR A 13 -0.77 8.99 7.06
N GLU A 14 -0.06 9.67 7.95
CA GLU A 14 1.29 10.20 7.71
C GLU A 14 2.31 9.10 7.47
N VAL A 15 2.26 8.00 8.23
CA VAL A 15 3.14 6.84 8.01
C VAL A 15 2.85 6.20 6.64
N ILE A 16 1.57 6.02 6.29
CA ILE A 16 1.14 5.52 4.98
C ILE A 16 1.68 6.42 3.86
N ASN A 17 1.44 7.72 3.96
CA ASN A 17 1.88 8.69 2.95
C ASN A 17 3.41 8.65 2.78
N ARG A 18 4.16 8.60 3.89
CA ARG A 18 5.62 8.47 3.85
C ARG A 18 6.08 7.19 3.16
N THR A 19 5.43 6.05 3.43
CA THR A 19 5.76 4.79 2.78
C THR A 19 5.47 4.82 1.28
N ILE A 20 4.32 5.37 0.87
CA ILE A 20 3.95 5.52 -0.54
C ILE A 20 4.92 6.46 -1.26
N GLU A 21 5.25 7.62 -0.66
CA GLU A 21 6.22 8.55 -1.21
C GLU A 21 7.60 7.91 -1.38
N GLN A 22 8.06 7.13 -0.40
CA GLN A 22 9.34 6.44 -0.48
C GLN A 22 9.35 5.36 -1.55
N TYR A 23 8.26 4.60 -1.70
CA TYR A 23 8.08 3.64 -2.78
C TYR A 23 8.13 4.35 -4.15
N LEU A 24 7.32 5.40 -4.32
CA LEU A 24 7.24 6.16 -5.57
C LEU A 24 8.56 6.84 -5.91
N ARG A 25 9.32 7.36 -4.93
CA ARG A 25 10.62 8.02 -5.15
C ARG A 25 11.60 7.16 -5.95
N VAL A 26 11.58 5.84 -5.75
CA VAL A 26 12.45 4.89 -6.45
C VAL A 26 12.09 4.78 -7.95
N PHE A 27 10.81 4.87 -8.29
CA PHE A 27 10.33 4.67 -9.66
C PHE A 27 10.14 5.96 -10.46
N VAL A 28 9.79 7.04 -9.78
CA VAL A 28 9.42 8.34 -10.37
C VAL A 28 10.66 9.11 -10.85
N HIS A 29 11.87 8.78 -10.37
CA HIS A 29 13.11 9.42 -10.83
C HIS A 29 13.31 9.29 -12.35
N HIS A 30 13.02 8.14 -12.95
CA HIS A 30 13.16 7.95 -14.39
C HIS A 30 11.97 8.54 -15.16
N LYS A 31 10.73 8.30 -14.69
CA LYS A 31 9.51 8.63 -15.44
C LYS A 31 8.44 9.16 -14.49
N PRO A 32 8.42 10.47 -14.21
CA PRO A 32 7.49 11.03 -13.24
C PRO A 32 6.03 10.88 -13.64
N SER A 33 5.70 10.76 -14.94
CA SER A 33 4.34 10.55 -15.42
C SER A 33 3.74 9.17 -15.11
N LEU A 34 4.56 8.19 -14.70
CA LEU A 34 4.08 6.83 -14.40
C LEU A 34 3.58 6.67 -12.96
N TRP A 35 3.71 7.69 -12.12
CA TRP A 35 3.35 7.62 -10.70
C TRP A 35 1.93 7.12 -10.44
N THR A 36 0.95 7.55 -11.25
CA THR A 36 -0.45 7.12 -11.15
C THR A 36 -0.64 5.63 -11.41
N ARG A 37 0.15 5.04 -12.32
CA ARG A 37 0.12 3.61 -12.61
C ARG A 37 0.78 2.78 -11.52
N LEU A 38 1.66 3.39 -10.73
CA LEU A 38 2.39 2.75 -9.64
C LEU A 38 1.66 2.86 -8.30
N LEU A 39 0.69 3.78 -8.17
CA LEU A 39 -0.09 3.96 -6.95
C LEU A 39 -0.77 2.65 -6.48
N PRO A 40 -1.50 1.92 -7.35
CA PRO A 40 -2.14 0.66 -6.94
C PRO A 40 -1.13 -0.39 -6.48
N TRP A 41 0.07 -0.40 -7.06
CA TRP A 41 1.15 -1.30 -6.66
C TRP A 41 1.74 -0.92 -5.30
N ALA A 42 1.93 0.37 -5.04
CA ALA A 42 2.39 0.88 -3.75
C ALA A 42 1.37 0.55 -2.64
N GLU A 43 0.09 0.77 -2.90
CA GLU A 43 -1.02 0.44 -2.00
C GLU A 43 -1.08 -1.07 -1.72
N TYR A 44 -1.02 -1.91 -2.76
CA TYR A 44 -0.99 -3.36 -2.59
C TYR A 44 0.22 -3.80 -1.77
N HIS A 45 1.41 -3.27 -2.06
CA HIS A 45 2.62 -3.60 -1.30
C HIS A 45 2.49 -3.24 0.18
N TYR A 46 1.95 -2.05 0.48
CA TYR A 46 1.70 -1.63 1.85
C TYR A 46 0.68 -2.53 2.57
N ASN A 47 -0.45 -2.82 1.90
CA ASN A 47 -1.53 -3.62 2.46
C ASN A 47 -1.13 -5.09 2.70
N THR A 48 -0.17 -5.61 1.93
CA THR A 48 0.33 -6.98 2.03
C THR A 48 1.61 -7.13 2.84
N SER A 49 2.25 -6.02 3.24
CA SER A 49 3.48 -6.06 4.03
C SER A 49 3.18 -6.36 5.49
N VAL A 50 3.91 -7.33 6.04
CA VAL A 50 3.80 -7.70 7.46
C VAL A 50 4.41 -6.60 8.32
N HIS A 51 3.66 -6.08 9.28
CA HIS A 51 4.16 -5.08 10.21
C HIS A 51 4.91 -5.75 11.36
N SER A 52 6.10 -5.25 11.70
CA SER A 52 6.95 -5.85 12.74
C SER A 52 6.32 -5.84 14.13
N ALA A 53 5.48 -4.84 14.43
CA ALA A 53 4.81 -4.71 15.72
C ALA A 53 3.64 -5.69 15.91
N SER A 54 2.89 -5.98 14.85
CA SER A 54 1.70 -6.84 14.90
C SER A 54 1.93 -8.26 14.40
N SER A 55 3.04 -8.50 13.68
CA SER A 55 3.28 -9.73 12.90
C SER A 55 2.15 -10.07 11.90
N LEU A 56 1.32 -9.07 11.58
CA LEU A 56 0.18 -9.18 10.67
C LEU A 56 0.30 -8.09 9.59
N THR A 57 -0.31 -8.35 8.44
CA THR A 57 -0.46 -7.35 7.39
C THR A 57 -1.58 -6.36 7.74
N HIS A 58 -1.51 -5.13 7.22
CA HIS A 58 -2.62 -4.17 7.39
C HIS A 58 -3.95 -4.72 6.87
N PHE A 59 -3.91 -5.46 5.76
CA PHE A 59 -5.10 -6.12 5.21
C PHE A 59 -5.68 -7.15 6.20
N GLU A 60 -4.85 -7.97 6.83
CA GLU A 60 -5.31 -8.93 7.85
C GLU A 60 -5.89 -8.24 9.08
N VAL A 61 -5.29 -7.12 9.53
CA VAL A 61 -5.79 -6.36 10.67
C VAL A 61 -7.17 -5.76 10.38
N ILE A 62 -7.39 -5.25 9.17
CA ILE A 62 -8.66 -4.57 8.80
C ILE A 62 -9.75 -5.59 8.46
N TYR A 63 -9.42 -6.65 7.71
CA TYR A 63 -10.42 -7.56 7.13
C TYR A 63 -10.46 -8.94 7.79
N GLY A 64 -9.52 -9.26 8.69
CA GLY A 64 -9.42 -10.57 9.34
C GLY A 64 -9.08 -11.71 8.38
N LYS A 65 -8.63 -11.41 7.16
CA LYS A 65 -8.33 -12.36 6.08
C LYS A 65 -6.97 -12.07 5.50
N LYS A 66 -6.32 -13.09 4.93
CA LYS A 66 -5.04 -12.91 4.22
C LYS A 66 -5.25 -12.06 2.96
N PRO A 67 -4.27 -11.21 2.59
CA PRO A 67 -4.35 -10.43 1.36
C PRO A 67 -4.48 -11.34 0.14
N PRO A 68 -5.26 -10.92 -0.88
CA PRO A 68 -5.40 -11.68 -2.12
C PRO A 68 -4.04 -11.79 -2.81
N ALA A 69 -3.62 -13.01 -3.15
CA ALA A 69 -2.38 -13.22 -3.90
C ALA A 69 -2.56 -12.72 -5.34
N ILE A 70 -1.53 -12.08 -5.89
CA ILE A 70 -1.49 -11.75 -7.32
C ILE A 70 -1.52 -13.08 -8.08
N PRO A 71 -2.55 -13.35 -8.91
CA PRO A 71 -2.60 -14.58 -9.67
C PRO A 71 -1.37 -14.66 -10.57
N SER A 72 -0.67 -15.78 -10.50
CA SER A 72 0.45 -16.03 -11.40
C SER A 72 -0.09 -15.99 -12.83
N TYR A 73 0.54 -15.18 -13.69
CA TYR A 73 0.20 -15.19 -15.11
C TYR A 73 0.48 -16.59 -15.65
N THR A 74 -0.57 -17.37 -15.89
CA THR A 74 -0.48 -18.63 -16.61
C THR A 74 -0.63 -18.29 -18.09
N THR A 75 0.42 -18.58 -18.86
CA THR A 75 0.42 -18.41 -20.32
C THR A 75 -0.80 -19.16 -20.90
N GLY A 76 -1.78 -18.41 -21.42
CA GLY A 76 -3.03 -18.95 -21.99
C GLY A 76 -4.32 -18.56 -21.27
N SER A 77 -4.29 -17.83 -20.15
CA SER A 77 -5.51 -17.48 -19.40
C SER A 77 -6.27 -16.26 -19.94
N SER A 78 -5.78 -15.59 -20.98
CA SER A 78 -6.56 -14.63 -21.76
C SER A 78 -7.26 -15.39 -22.89
N SER A 79 -8.47 -15.88 -22.61
CA SER A 79 -9.44 -16.28 -23.64
C SER A 79 -10.34 -15.11 -23.99
#